data_AF-A0A9E6VKR4-F1
#
_entry.id   AF-A0A9E6VKR4-F1
#
_cell.length_a   1.000
_cell.length_b   1.000
_cell.length_c   1.000
_cell.angle_alpha   90.00
_cell.angle_beta   90.00
_cell.angle_gamma   90.00
#
_symmetry.space_group_name_H-M   'P 1'
#
loop_
_entity.id
_entity.type
_entity.pdbx_description
1 polymer ?
#
loop_
_entity_poly.entity_id
_entity_poly.type
_entity_poly.pdbx_seq_one_letter_code
_entity_poly.pdbx_strand_id
1 'polypeptide(L)'
;MCWRRSAPEIGQKESIMAMNSFEWVDATTVEQAAGLLAESTEQRPVIAKAGGIDLLDLMKEGILAPMRLVNLKTIRGLDEVDTENGLSLGALVTLDRIDNDPQVRARYLALSDAAGHAATPQVRNAATIGGNLLQRPRCW
;
A
#
# COMPACT_ATOMS: atom_id res chain seq x y z
N MET A 1 10.91 -25.11 -18.54
CA MET A 1 12.36 -24.80 -18.50
C MET A 1 12.54 -23.48 -17.76
N CYS A 2 12.63 -23.54 -16.44
CA CYS A 2 12.83 -22.38 -15.58
C CYS A 2 14.33 -22.28 -15.31
N TRP A 3 14.95 -21.18 -15.74
CA TRP A 3 16.39 -20.97 -15.61
C TRP A 3 16.78 -20.83 -14.14
N ARG A 4 17.66 -21.71 -13.66
CA ARG A 4 18.45 -21.46 -12.44
C ARG A 4 19.22 -20.16 -12.65
N ARG A 5 18.93 -19.13 -11.86
CA ARG A 5 19.91 -18.07 -11.63
C ARG A 5 21.05 -18.68 -10.81
N SER A 6 22.25 -18.70 -11.40
CA SER A 6 23.49 -18.99 -10.69
C SER A 6 23.66 -17.99 -9.53
N ALA A 7 24.01 -18.48 -8.35
CA ALA A 7 24.38 -17.63 -7.22
C ALA A 7 25.58 -16.75 -7.62
N PRO A 8 25.59 -15.45 -7.30
CA PRO A 8 26.74 -14.60 -7.60
C PRO A 8 27.94 -15.01 -6.75
N GLU A 9 29.13 -14.99 -7.36
CA GLU A 9 30.41 -15.27 -6.71
C GLU A 9 30.72 -14.24 -5.62
N ILE A 10 31.24 -14.75 -4.51
CA ILE A 10 31.56 -14.04 -3.28
C ILE A 10 32.78 -13.16 -3.54
N GLY A 11 32.57 -11.92 -3.97
CA GLY A 11 33.73 -11.11 -4.37
C GLY A 11 33.48 -9.69 -4.85
N GLN A 12 32.39 -9.01 -4.48
CA GLN A 12 32.30 -7.55 -4.62
C GLN A 12 31.57 -6.92 -3.44
N LYS A 13 32.27 -5.96 -2.81
CA LYS A 13 31.94 -5.12 -1.65
C LYS A 13 30.47 -5.10 -1.23
N GLU A 14 30.24 -5.38 0.04
CA GLU A 14 28.99 -5.13 0.74
C GLU A 14 28.59 -3.64 0.66
N SER A 15 27.89 -3.27 -0.41
CA SER A 15 26.83 -2.30 -0.29
C SER A 15 25.71 -3.04 0.42
N ILE A 16 25.67 -2.93 1.76
CA ILE A 16 24.41 -3.11 2.50
C ILE A 16 23.33 -2.43 1.66
N MET A 17 22.25 -3.13 1.32
CA MET A 17 21.16 -2.63 0.48
C MET A 17 20.49 -1.43 1.14
N ALA A 18 21.15 -0.26 1.08
CA ALA A 18 20.65 0.98 1.60
C ALA A 18 19.51 1.41 0.69
N MET A 19 18.31 1.45 1.27
CA MET A 19 17.12 1.95 0.59
C MET A 19 17.40 3.33 -0.01
N ASN A 20 16.84 3.59 -1.19
CA ASN A 20 17.08 4.87 -1.87
C ASN A 20 16.57 6.05 -1.03
N SER A 21 17.22 7.20 -1.17
CA SER A 21 16.66 8.46 -0.68
C SER A 21 15.42 8.82 -1.51
N PHE A 22 14.39 9.35 -0.85
CA PHE A 22 13.17 9.82 -1.49
C PHE A 22 12.63 11.07 -0.80
N GLU A 23 11.90 11.88 -1.56
CA GLU A 23 11.11 13.00 -1.06
C GLU A 23 9.82 12.47 -0.43
N TRP A 24 9.38 13.09 0.66
CA TRP A 24 8.10 12.81 1.30
C TRP A 24 7.19 14.03 1.19
N VAL A 25 5.97 13.84 0.66
CA VAL A 25 4.99 14.92 0.52
C VAL A 25 3.67 14.49 1.16
N ASP A 26 3.18 15.27 2.12
CA ASP A 26 1.85 15.10 2.70
C ASP A 26 0.80 15.79 1.82
N ALA A 27 -0.07 14.99 1.20
CA ALA A 27 -1.19 15.52 0.41
C ALA A 27 -2.35 15.87 1.34
N THR A 28 -3.00 17.00 1.09
CA THR A 28 -4.14 17.47 1.89
C THR A 28 -5.48 17.27 1.19
N THR A 29 -5.47 17.11 -0.13
CA THR A 29 -6.65 16.79 -0.94
C THR A 29 -6.36 15.68 -1.96
N VAL A 30 -7.41 15.07 -2.50
CA VAL A 30 -7.31 14.04 -3.54
C VAL A 30 -6.73 14.63 -4.83
N GLU A 31 -7.13 15.85 -5.17
CA GLU A 31 -6.67 16.56 -6.37
C GLU A 31 -5.16 16.84 -6.29
N GLN A 32 -4.69 17.29 -5.12
CA GLN A 32 -3.27 17.50 -4.88
C GLN A 32 -2.50 16.17 -5.01
N ALA A 33 -2.99 15.10 -4.38
CA ALA A 33 -2.37 13.79 -4.49
C ALA A 33 -2.31 13.30 -5.94
N ALA A 34 -3.42 13.40 -6.67
CA ALA A 34 -3.52 13.00 -8.06
C ALA A 34 -2.56 13.81 -8.96
N GLY A 35 -2.46 15.13 -8.74
CA GLY A 35 -1.52 16.00 -9.44
C GLY A 35 -0.06 15.58 -9.24
N LEU A 36 0.34 15.33 -7.99
CA LEU A 36 1.69 14.86 -7.66
C LEU A 36 1.99 13.48 -8.25
N LEU A 37 1.01 12.56 -8.23
CA LEU A 37 1.15 11.22 -8.79
C LEU A 37 1.23 11.23 -10.32
N ALA A 38 0.57 12.20 -10.98
CA ALA A 38 0.64 12.37 -12.43
C ALA A 38 2.03 12.80 -12.93
N GLU A 39 2.91 13.31 -12.06
CA GLU A 39 4.30 13.61 -12.38
C GLU A 39 5.19 12.35 -12.48
N SER A 40 4.65 11.17 -12.13
CA SER A 40 5.40 9.91 -12.14
C SER A 40 5.83 9.52 -13.55
N THR A 41 7.12 9.22 -13.72
CA THR A 41 7.66 8.62 -14.95
C THR A 41 8.44 7.35 -14.64
N GLU A 42 8.78 6.55 -15.66
CA GLU A 42 9.59 5.34 -15.49
C GLU A 42 10.94 5.62 -14.81
N GLN A 43 11.60 6.73 -15.16
CA GLN A 43 12.89 7.13 -14.59
C GLN A 43 12.76 7.87 -13.26
N ARG A 44 11.57 8.40 -12.97
CA ARG A 44 11.28 9.28 -11.83
C ARG A 44 9.98 8.84 -11.15
N PRO A 45 9.91 7.63 -10.55
CA PRO A 45 8.65 7.12 -10.04
C PRO A 45 8.19 7.93 -8.81
N VAL A 46 6.92 8.34 -8.85
CA VAL A 46 6.19 8.91 -7.71
C VAL A 46 5.12 7.91 -7.31
N ILE A 47 5.08 7.55 -6.02
CA ILE A 47 4.21 6.47 -5.53
C ILE A 47 3.36 6.98 -4.37
N ALA A 48 2.08 6.59 -4.39
CA ALA A 48 1.16 6.85 -3.30
C ALA A 48 1.51 5.97 -2.10
N LYS A 49 1.53 6.58 -0.92
CA LYS A 49 1.74 5.89 0.36
C LYS A 49 0.49 6.01 1.21
N ALA A 50 -0.06 4.86 1.59
CA ALA A 50 -1.15 4.74 2.57
C ALA A 50 -0.67 3.98 3.82
N GLY A 51 -1.09 2.71 3.98
CA GLY A 51 -0.61 1.83 5.04
C GLY A 51 0.89 1.52 4.95
N GLY A 52 1.40 1.35 3.72
CA GLY A 52 2.83 1.27 3.44
C GLY A 52 3.49 -0.09 3.66
N ILE A 53 2.76 -1.13 4.11
CA ILE A 53 3.32 -2.46 4.37
C ILE A 53 3.93 -3.07 3.09
N ASP A 54 3.14 -3.23 2.03
CA ASP A 54 3.62 -3.77 0.75
C ASP A 54 4.70 -2.87 0.12
N LEU A 55 4.45 -1.56 0.09
CA LEU A 55 5.38 -0.57 -0.48
C LEU A 55 6.76 -0.60 0.17
N LEU A 56 6.84 -0.59 1.51
CA LEU A 56 8.12 -0.55 2.21
C LEU A 56 8.91 -1.84 2.03
N ASP A 57 8.25 -2.99 1.94
CA ASP A 57 8.92 -4.26 1.67
C ASP A 57 9.51 -4.26 0.25
N LEU A 58 8.73 -3.83 -0.75
CA LEU A 58 9.20 -3.70 -2.14
C LEU A 58 10.37 -2.72 -2.27
N MET A 59 10.41 -1.65 -1.47
CA MET A 59 11.52 -0.71 -1.47
C MET A 59 12.76 -1.29 -0.80
N LYS A 60 12.62 -2.02 0.31
CA LYS A 60 13.74 -2.70 0.99
C LYS A 60 14.35 -3.81 0.12
N GLU A 61 13.52 -4.49 -0.66
CA GLU A 61 13.95 -5.51 -1.63
C GLU A 61 14.54 -4.90 -2.92
N GLY A 62 14.51 -3.57 -3.07
CA GLY A 62 15.00 -2.87 -4.26
C GLY A 62 14.14 -3.06 -5.50
N ILE A 63 12.93 -3.62 -5.37
CA ILE A 63 11.97 -3.80 -6.46
C ILE A 63 11.37 -2.44 -6.87
N LEU A 64 11.14 -1.55 -5.89
CA LEU A 64 10.70 -0.19 -6.12
C LEU A 64 11.74 0.79 -5.57
N ALA A 65 12.13 1.78 -6.39
CA ALA A 65 13.00 2.87 -5.97
C ALA A 65 12.36 4.22 -6.31
N PRO A 66 11.25 4.60 -5.63
CA PRO A 66 10.55 5.83 -5.92
C PRO A 66 11.38 7.03 -5.48
N MET A 67 11.40 8.09 -6.29
CA MET A 67 12.03 9.34 -5.85
C MET A 67 11.16 10.12 -4.87
N ARG A 68 9.84 9.89 -4.90
CA ARG A 68 8.88 10.60 -4.05
C ARG A 68 7.77 9.68 -3.59
N LEU A 69 7.44 9.77 -2.31
CA LEU A 69 6.25 9.20 -1.72
C LEU A 69 5.24 10.28 -1.41
N VAL A 70 4.01 10.11 -1.90
CA VAL A 70 2.88 10.99 -1.60
C VAL A 70 2.05 10.34 -0.50
N ASN A 71 2.15 10.85 0.72
CA ASN A 71 1.39 10.37 1.86
C ASN A 71 -0.06 10.80 1.76
N LEU A 72 -0.95 9.81 1.65
CA LEU A 72 -2.38 10.03 1.54
C LEU A 72 -3.06 10.18 2.91
N LYS A 73 -2.40 9.74 4.00
CA LYS A 73 -3.02 9.66 5.35
C LYS A 73 -3.41 11.03 5.94
N THR A 74 -2.95 12.12 5.35
CA THR A 74 -3.28 13.48 5.75
C THR A 74 -4.53 14.04 5.06
N ILE A 75 -5.05 13.35 4.05
CA ILE A 75 -6.31 13.71 3.37
C ILE A 75 -7.49 13.28 4.24
N ARG A 76 -8.36 14.23 4.58
CA ARG A 76 -9.55 13.98 5.42
C ARG A 76 -10.66 13.30 4.63
N GLY A 77 -11.46 12.46 5.30
CA GLY A 77 -12.65 11.84 4.74
C GLY A 77 -12.39 10.62 3.86
N LEU A 78 -11.11 10.25 3.64
CA LEU A 78 -10.76 9.03 2.91
C LEU A 78 -10.78 7.77 3.78
N ASP A 79 -11.04 7.90 5.06
CA ASP A 79 -11.14 6.81 6.03
C ASP A 79 -12.58 6.53 6.45
N GLU A 80 -13.58 7.09 5.75
CA GLU A 80 -14.99 6.92 6.12
C GLU A 80 -15.63 5.63 5.59
N VAL A 81 -16.65 5.17 6.31
CA VAL A 81 -17.50 4.04 5.94
C VAL A 81 -18.93 4.56 5.92
N ASP A 82 -19.63 4.40 4.79
CA ASP A 82 -21.02 4.78 4.63
C ASP A 82 -21.82 3.57 4.11
N THR A 83 -22.99 3.33 4.72
CA THR A 83 -23.89 2.22 4.35
C THR A 83 -25.30 2.67 3.97
N GLU A 84 -25.57 3.98 3.89
CA GLU A 84 -26.90 4.53 3.65
C GLU A 84 -27.46 4.09 2.29
N ASN A 85 -26.66 4.18 1.23
CA ASN A 85 -27.06 3.89 -0.16
C ASN A 85 -26.21 2.78 -0.79
N GLY A 86 -26.05 1.67 -0.05
CA GLY A 86 -25.06 0.65 -0.36
C GLY A 86 -23.75 0.92 0.40
N LEU A 87 -22.74 0.05 0.23
CA LEU A 87 -21.48 0.21 0.94
C LEU A 87 -20.53 1.11 0.14
N SER A 88 -20.13 2.22 0.75
CA SER A 88 -19.04 3.06 0.30
C SER A 88 -17.91 3.01 1.33
N LEU A 89 -16.69 2.76 0.85
CA LEU A 89 -15.49 2.71 1.67
C LEU A 89 -14.48 3.71 1.15
N GLY A 90 -14.03 4.61 2.03
CA GLY A 90 -12.87 5.44 1.75
C GLY A 90 -11.62 4.59 1.54
N ALA A 91 -10.72 5.03 0.65
CA ALA A 91 -9.53 4.27 0.28
C ALA A 91 -8.56 4.02 1.46
N LEU A 92 -8.63 4.81 2.53
CA LEU A 92 -7.84 4.72 3.75
C LEU A 92 -8.53 3.95 4.88
N VAL A 93 -9.76 3.46 4.69
CA VAL A 93 -10.37 2.53 5.65
C VAL A 93 -9.45 1.33 5.81
N THR A 94 -9.11 0.99 7.05
CA THR A 94 -8.22 -0.14 7.35
C THR A 94 -8.95 -1.47 7.22
N LEU A 95 -8.22 -2.54 6.91
CA LEU A 95 -8.81 -3.88 6.87
C LEU A 95 -9.39 -4.29 8.23
N ASP A 96 -8.76 -3.85 9.33
CA ASP A 96 -9.27 -4.04 10.68
C ASP A 96 -10.62 -3.32 10.91
N ARG A 97 -10.78 -2.08 10.41
CA ARG A 97 -12.06 -1.36 10.49
C ARG A 97 -13.15 -2.06 9.68
N ILE A 98 -12.82 -2.62 8.51
CA ILE A 98 -13.78 -3.38 7.68
C ILE A 98 -14.23 -4.67 8.38
N ASP A 99 -13.31 -5.41 8.99
CA ASP A 99 -13.58 -6.65 9.72
C ASP A 99 -14.51 -6.40 10.92
N ASN A 100 -14.23 -5.34 11.69
CA ASN A 100 -14.92 -5.05 12.95
C ASN A 100 -16.13 -4.10 12.83
N ASP A 101 -16.44 -3.56 11.64
CA ASP A 101 -17.61 -2.69 11.48
C ASP A 101 -18.91 -3.51 11.55
N PRO A 102 -19.81 -3.23 12.52
CA PRO A 102 -21.02 -4.02 12.71
C PRO A 102 -21.98 -3.96 11.52
N GLN A 103 -22.05 -2.83 10.82
CA GLN A 103 -22.92 -2.66 9.66
C GLN A 103 -22.36 -3.42 8.45
N VAL A 104 -21.03 -3.37 8.25
CA VAL A 104 -20.35 -4.15 7.22
C VAL A 104 -20.50 -5.65 7.51
N ARG A 105 -20.26 -6.09 8.74
CA ARG A 105 -20.39 -7.49 9.13
C ARG A 105 -21.82 -8.03 8.94
N ALA A 106 -22.83 -7.21 9.26
CA ALA A 106 -24.22 -7.62 9.14
C ALA A 106 -24.72 -7.71 7.68
N ARG A 107 -24.24 -6.83 6.79
CA ARG A 107 -24.78 -6.69 5.42
C ARG A 107 -23.83 -7.19 4.32
N TYR A 108 -22.54 -7.29 4.62
CA TYR A 108 -21.44 -7.58 3.69
C TYR A 108 -20.46 -8.59 4.30
N LEU A 109 -20.98 -9.68 4.88
CA LEU A 109 -20.21 -10.67 5.64
C LEU A 109 -18.97 -11.19 4.90
N ALA A 110 -19.09 -11.52 3.62
CA ALA A 110 -17.97 -12.04 2.83
C ALA A 110 -16.79 -11.04 2.76
N LEU A 111 -17.08 -9.74 2.73
CA LEU A 111 -16.06 -8.68 2.74
C LEU A 111 -15.42 -8.53 4.12
N SER A 112 -16.23 -8.51 5.19
CA SER A 112 -15.75 -8.46 6.58
C SER A 112 -14.84 -9.65 6.87
N ASP A 113 -15.29 -10.87 6.57
CA ASP A 113 -14.50 -12.08 6.80
C ASP A 113 -13.23 -12.10 5.94
N ALA A 114 -13.29 -11.71 4.66
CA ALA A 114 -12.08 -11.63 3.82
C ALA A 114 -11.06 -10.63 4.38
N ALA A 115 -11.51 -9.48 4.88
CA ALA A 115 -10.65 -8.50 5.53
C ALA A 115 -10.01 -9.08 6.80
N GLY A 116 -10.78 -9.79 7.64
CA GLY A 116 -10.30 -10.41 8.88
C GLY A 116 -9.29 -11.55 8.68
N HIS A 117 -9.33 -12.24 7.53
CA HIS A 117 -8.36 -13.30 7.20
C HIS A 117 -7.08 -12.79 6.54
N ALA A 118 -7.01 -11.51 6.16
CA ALA A 118 -5.83 -10.96 5.50
C ALA A 118 -4.70 -10.72 6.50
N ALA A 119 -3.54 -11.36 6.27
CA ALA A 119 -2.31 -11.14 7.03
C ALA A 119 -2.48 -11.25 8.57
N THR A 120 -1.60 -10.58 9.33
CA THR A 120 -1.68 -10.52 10.80
C THR A 120 -2.50 -9.31 11.27
N PRO A 121 -3.02 -9.31 12.52
CA PRO A 121 -3.74 -8.15 13.06
C PRO A 121 -2.96 -6.84 12.98
N GLN A 122 -1.65 -6.85 13.26
CA GLN A 122 -0.80 -5.66 13.19
C GLN A 122 -0.72 -5.10 11.77
N VAL A 123 -0.66 -5.98 10.76
CA VAL A 123 -0.71 -5.57 9.36
C VAL A 123 -2.08 -4.98 9.04
N ARG A 124 -3.19 -5.60 9.46
CA ARG A 124 -4.55 -5.10 9.20
C ARG A 124 -4.84 -3.74 9.82
N ASN A 125 -4.26 -3.45 10.99
CA ASN A 125 -4.37 -2.15 11.66
C ASN A 125 -3.75 -1.01 10.83
N ALA A 126 -2.76 -1.31 9.98
CA ALA A 126 -2.10 -0.35 9.11
C ALA A 126 -2.57 -0.43 7.65
N ALA A 127 -2.92 -1.63 7.17
CA ALA A 127 -3.29 -1.90 5.79
C ALA A 127 -4.65 -1.26 5.47
N THR A 128 -4.65 -0.40 4.48
CA THR A 128 -5.84 0.27 3.95
C THR A 128 -6.45 -0.52 2.80
N ILE A 129 -7.76 -0.47 2.60
CA ILE A 129 -8.44 -1.17 1.50
C ILE A 129 -7.91 -0.75 0.12
N GLY A 130 -7.63 0.54 -0.10
CA GLY A 130 -7.05 1.01 -1.36
C GLY A 130 -5.66 0.42 -1.62
N GLY A 131 -4.81 0.38 -0.58
CA GLY A 131 -3.51 -0.28 -0.64
C GLY A 131 -3.61 -1.81 -0.84
N ASN A 132 -4.61 -2.47 -0.25
CA ASN A 132 -4.84 -3.90 -0.42
C ASN A 132 -5.26 -4.25 -1.86
N LEU A 133 -6.11 -3.41 -2.49
CA LEU A 133 -6.49 -3.58 -3.90
C LEU A 133 -5.31 -3.41 -4.87
N LEU A 134 -4.35 -2.56 -4.51
CA LEU A 134 -3.19 -2.22 -5.35
C LEU A 134 -1.92 -3.01 -4.99
N GLN A 135 -2.02 -4.01 -4.12
CA GLN A 135 -0.88 -4.83 -3.72
C GLN A 135 -0.27 -5.58 -4.92
N ARG A 136 1.06 -5.75 -4.92
CA ARG A 136 1.73 -6.47 -6.00
C ARG A 136 1.52 -7.99 -5.90
N PRO A 137 1.42 -8.72 -7.02
CA PRO A 137 1.51 -10.17 -7.01
C PRO A 137 2.84 -10.63 -6.41
N ARG A 138 2.79 -11.70 -5.61
CA ARG A 138 3.98 -12.33 -5.04
C ARG A 138 4.43 -13.48 -5.94
N CYS A 139 5.69 -13.47 -6.36
CA CYS A 139 6.35 -14.57 -7.05
C CYS A 139 7.73 -14.82 -6.41
N TRP A 140 8.19 -16.06 -6.50
CA TRP A 140 9.46 -16.55 -5.94
C TRP A 140 10.43 -16.98 -7.04
#